data_AF-A0A7K7DH17-F1
#
_entry.id   AF-A0A7K7DH17-F1
#
_cell.length_a   1.000
_cell.length_b   1.000
_cell.length_c   1.000
_cell.angle_alpha   90.00
_cell.angle_beta   90.00
_cell.angle_gamma   90.00
#
_symmetry.space_group_name_H-M   'P 1'
#
loop_
_entity.id
_entity.type
_entity.pdbx_description
1 polymer ?
#
loop_
_entity_poly.entity_id
_entity_poly.type
_entity_poly.pdbx_seq_one_letter_code
_entity_poly.pdbx_strand_id
1 'polypeptide(L)'
;WEVNPLYCNTVREIYPYSNSNRLLNIVDMAVFDFLIGNMDRHHYEMFTKFGDDGFLLHLDNARGFGRHSHDEISILAPLSQCCVIKRSTWLRLQLLAEPEYRLSEVMRESLLQDPLAPVLTEPHLLALDRRLQLILDAVGKCIDTFGEATVVANDTTQPQSPAVHRAKLDT
;
A
#
# COMPACT_ATOMS: atom_id res chain seq x y z
N TRP A 1 5.95 -5.32 17.30
CA TRP A 1 5.62 -6.01 16.05
C TRP A 1 6.80 -6.86 15.55
N GLU A 2 8.06 -6.42 15.70
CA GLU A 2 9.24 -7.20 15.29
C GLU A 2 9.45 -8.52 16.06
N VAL A 3 9.13 -8.53 17.36
CA VAL A 3 9.33 -9.70 18.23
C VAL A 3 8.09 -10.58 18.39
N ASN A 4 6.92 -10.11 17.94
CA ASN A 4 5.65 -10.81 18.09
C ASN A 4 5.03 -11.03 16.70
N PRO A 5 5.06 -12.26 16.16
CA PRO A 5 4.50 -12.56 14.83
C PRO A 5 2.98 -12.42 14.78
N LEU A 6 2.30 -12.44 15.93
CA LEU A 6 0.84 -12.30 16.05
C LEU A 6 0.41 -10.87 16.42
N TYR A 7 1.31 -9.88 16.32
CA TYR A 7 1.01 -8.51 16.74
C TYR A 7 -0.20 -7.91 16.01
N CYS A 8 -0.42 -8.25 14.73
CA CYS A 8 -1.58 -7.76 14.01
C CYS A 8 -2.93 -8.23 14.59
N ASN A 9 -2.99 -9.36 15.30
CA ASN A 9 -4.23 -9.80 15.97
C ASN A 9 -4.71 -8.76 16.97
N THR A 10 -3.78 -8.18 17.75
CA THR A 10 -4.09 -7.07 18.66
C THR A 10 -4.47 -5.80 17.91
N VAL A 11 -3.78 -5.48 16.81
CA VAL A 11 -4.08 -4.27 16.01
C VAL A 11 -5.51 -4.32 15.47
N ARG A 12 -5.95 -5.48 14.96
CA ARG A 12 -7.30 -5.69 14.42
C ARG A 12 -8.42 -5.50 15.43
N GLU A 13 -8.14 -5.55 16.73
CA GLU A 13 -9.13 -5.34 17.78
C GLU A 13 -9.23 -3.86 18.20
N ILE A 14 -8.27 -3.02 17.83
CA ILE A 14 -8.17 -1.63 18.28
C ILE A 14 -8.80 -0.67 17.25
N TYR A 15 -9.69 0.21 17.70
CA TYR A 15 -10.19 1.33 16.89
C TYR A 15 -9.04 2.33 16.61
N PRO A 16 -8.88 2.85 15.37
CA PRO A 16 -9.75 2.71 14.20
C PRO A 16 -9.43 1.53 13.26
N TYR A 17 -8.48 0.66 13.61
CA TYR A 17 -8.01 -0.45 12.76
C TYR A 17 -8.93 -1.65 12.74
N SER A 18 -9.81 -1.78 13.73
CA SER A 18 -10.92 -2.73 13.71
C SER A 18 -11.93 -2.43 12.60
N ASN A 19 -11.94 -1.21 12.06
CA ASN A 19 -12.53 -0.92 10.77
C ASN A 19 -11.57 -1.39 9.66
N SER A 20 -12.04 -2.35 8.85
CA SER A 20 -11.26 -2.95 7.76
C SER A 20 -10.59 -1.94 6.82
N ASN A 21 -11.24 -0.80 6.52
CA ASN A 21 -10.71 0.15 5.55
C ASN A 21 -9.42 0.83 6.04
N ARG A 22 -9.33 1.17 7.33
CA ARG A 22 -8.14 1.81 7.88
C ARG A 22 -6.93 0.87 7.83
N LEU A 23 -7.13 -0.39 8.22
CA LEU A 23 -6.08 -1.40 8.18
C LEU A 23 -5.62 -1.66 6.73
N LEU A 24 -6.56 -1.75 5.79
CA LEU A 24 -6.23 -1.90 4.36
C LEU A 24 -5.41 -0.72 3.83
N ASN A 25 -5.74 0.52 4.22
CA ASN A 25 -4.94 1.69 3.84
C ASN A 25 -3.51 1.65 4.44
N ILE A 26 -3.35 1.15 5.66
CA ILE A 26 -2.03 0.96 6.28
C ILE A 26 -1.22 -0.09 5.53
N VAL A 27 -1.86 -1.19 5.10
CA VAL A 27 -1.16 -2.21 4.31
C VAL A 27 -0.73 -1.65 2.95
N ASP A 28 -1.58 -0.90 2.24
CA ASP A 28 -1.19 -0.22 0.99
C ASP A 28 0.01 0.72 1.20
N MET A 29 0.00 1.50 2.29
CA MET A 29 1.11 2.39 2.65
C MET A 29 2.39 1.60 2.95
N ALA A 30 2.30 0.48 3.66
CA ALA A 30 3.45 -0.40 3.93
C ALA A 30 4.02 -1.04 2.65
N VAL A 31 3.16 -1.42 1.69
CA VAL A 31 3.58 -1.88 0.36
C VAL A 31 4.35 -0.77 -0.37
N PHE A 32 3.83 0.45 -0.37
CA PHE A 32 4.50 1.60 -0.97
C PHE A 32 5.85 1.90 -0.29
N ASP A 33 5.88 1.96 1.04
CA ASP A 33 7.08 2.20 1.82
C ASP A 33 8.14 1.11 1.60
N PHE A 34 7.73 -0.15 1.44
CA PHE A 34 8.65 -1.24 1.13
C PHE A 34 9.27 -1.09 -0.27
N LEU A 35 8.48 -0.75 -1.28
CA LEU A 35 8.97 -0.52 -2.64
C LEU A 35 10.08 0.54 -2.65
N ILE A 36 9.87 1.65 -1.95
CA ILE A 36 10.86 2.73 -1.88
C ILE A 36 11.94 2.48 -0.81
N GLY A 37 11.73 1.55 0.12
CA GLY A 37 12.64 1.30 1.24
C GLY A 37 12.60 2.38 2.33
N ASN A 38 11.43 2.97 2.57
CA ASN A 38 11.22 3.98 3.59
C ASN A 38 10.81 3.33 4.92
N MET A 39 11.74 3.30 5.89
CA MET A 39 11.51 2.74 7.22
C MET A 39 11.00 3.76 8.25
N ASP A 40 10.84 5.03 7.86
CA ASP A 40 10.55 6.13 8.77
C ASP A 40 9.05 6.43 8.92
N ARG A 41 8.17 5.48 8.55
CA ARG A 41 6.72 5.64 8.69
C ARG A 41 6.27 5.43 10.13
N HIS A 42 6.41 6.48 10.94
CA HIS A 42 6.05 6.48 12.35
C HIS A 42 4.71 7.20 12.64
N HIS A 43 4.23 8.00 11.69
CA HIS A 43 2.90 8.62 11.70
C HIS A 43 2.25 8.51 10.31
N TYR A 44 0.94 8.69 10.27
CA TYR A 44 0.19 8.96 9.05
C TYR A 44 -0.72 10.17 9.29
N GLU A 45 -1.02 10.89 8.21
CA GLU A 45 -1.98 11.98 8.23
C GLU A 45 -3.22 11.64 7.40
N MET A 46 -4.31 12.34 7.67
CA MET A 46 -5.59 12.16 6.98
C MET A 46 -6.38 13.48 7.02
N PHE A 47 -7.24 13.69 6.04
CA PHE A 47 -8.20 14.79 6.09
C PHE A 47 -9.29 14.50 7.12
N THR A 48 -9.27 15.23 8.24
CA THR A 48 -10.22 15.05 9.36
C THR A 48 -11.68 15.22 8.96
N LYS A 49 -11.95 16.02 7.92
CA LYS A 49 -13.31 16.27 7.38
C LYS A 49 -14.07 14.99 7.01
N PHE A 50 -13.37 13.92 6.64
CA PHE A 50 -13.97 12.67 6.19
C PHE A 50 -14.01 11.58 7.27
N GLY A 51 -13.51 11.85 8.48
CA GLY A 51 -13.53 10.90 9.58
C GLY A 51 -12.97 9.53 9.18
N ASP A 52 -13.66 8.44 9.54
CA ASP A 52 -13.22 7.07 9.27
C ASP A 52 -13.19 6.68 7.80
N ASP A 53 -13.89 7.43 6.94
CA ASP A 53 -13.91 7.22 5.49
C ASP A 53 -12.75 7.95 4.78
N GLY A 54 -11.95 8.72 5.53
CA GLY A 54 -10.76 9.39 5.02
C GLY A 54 -9.67 8.41 4.58
N PHE A 55 -8.89 8.81 3.57
CA PHE A 55 -7.69 8.08 3.14
C PHE A 55 -6.43 8.64 3.82
N LEU A 56 -5.36 7.84 3.80
CA LEU A 56 -4.07 8.22 4.35
C LEU A 56 -3.28 9.06 3.35
N LEU A 57 -2.70 10.17 3.82
CA LEU A 57 -1.81 11.01 3.04
C LEU A 57 -0.41 10.39 3.03
N HIS A 58 0.10 10.07 1.84
CA HIS A 58 1.44 9.50 1.64
C HIS A 58 2.50 10.61 1.59
N LEU A 59 2.79 11.23 2.74
CA LEU A 59 3.77 12.32 2.89
C LEU A 59 5.12 11.82 3.44
N ASP A 60 6.12 12.69 3.57
CA ASP A 60 7.43 12.39 4.21
C ASP A 60 8.19 11.19 3.64
N ASN A 61 8.28 11.12 2.31
CA ASN A 61 8.90 10.00 1.60
C ASN A 61 10.41 10.17 1.34
N ALA A 62 11.02 11.25 1.86
CA ALA A 62 12.41 11.62 1.54
C ALA A 62 13.46 10.62 2.06
N ARG A 63 13.09 9.74 3.01
CA ARG A 63 13.95 8.64 3.49
C ARG A 63 13.81 7.35 2.67
N GLY A 64 13.01 7.38 1.60
CA GLY A 64 13.02 6.35 0.57
C GLY A 64 14.27 6.41 -0.32
N PHE A 65 14.48 5.37 -1.11
CA PHE A 65 15.56 5.22 -2.11
C PHE A 65 16.97 5.43 -1.55
N GLY A 66 17.20 5.13 -0.27
CA GLY A 66 18.52 5.23 0.36
C GLY A 66 19.47 4.07 0.03
N ARG A 67 18.92 2.87 -0.26
CA ARG A 67 19.69 1.66 -0.58
C ARG A 67 18.96 0.85 -1.65
N HIS A 68 19.61 0.59 -2.78
CA HIS A 68 19.08 -0.29 -3.83
C HIS A 68 19.49 -1.77 -3.66
N SER A 69 20.57 -2.03 -2.91
CA SER A 69 21.19 -3.35 -2.71
C SER A 69 20.70 -4.08 -1.46
N HIS A 70 19.79 -3.46 -0.69
CA HIS A 70 19.19 -4.02 0.52
C HIS A 70 17.68 -3.83 0.47
N ASP A 71 16.95 -4.86 0.87
CA ASP A 71 15.49 -4.83 0.98
C ASP A 71 15.12 -5.00 2.45
N GLU A 72 14.51 -3.97 3.04
CA GLU A 72 14.18 -3.97 4.45
C GLU A 72 12.84 -4.68 4.68
N ILE A 73 12.91 -6.02 4.82
CA ILE A 73 11.74 -6.91 4.91
C ILE A 73 10.81 -6.55 6.08
N SER A 74 11.34 -5.96 7.15
CA SER A 74 10.55 -5.54 8.30
C SER A 74 9.45 -4.52 7.94
N ILE A 75 9.62 -3.73 6.88
CA ILE A 75 8.58 -2.80 6.39
C ILE A 75 7.33 -3.55 5.92
N LEU A 76 7.45 -4.77 5.39
CA LEU A 76 6.30 -5.61 4.99
C LEU A 76 5.60 -6.31 6.15
N ALA A 77 5.99 -6.06 7.41
CA ALA A 77 5.34 -6.68 8.56
C ALA A 77 3.82 -6.47 8.60
N PRO A 78 3.25 -5.29 8.29
CA PRO A 78 1.80 -5.13 8.23
C PRO A 78 1.14 -6.08 7.23
N LEU A 79 1.67 -6.20 6.01
CA LEU A 79 1.15 -7.14 5.01
C LEU A 79 1.29 -8.60 5.48
N SER A 80 2.48 -8.98 5.94
CA SER A 80 2.81 -10.37 6.27
C SER A 80 2.12 -10.88 7.54
N GLN A 81 1.89 -10.00 8.52
CA GLN A 81 1.21 -10.36 9.77
C GLN A 81 -0.29 -10.22 9.67
N CYS A 82 -0.78 -9.21 8.95
CA CYS A 82 -2.22 -8.99 8.82
C CYS A 82 -2.84 -9.78 7.68
N CYS A 83 -2.08 -10.24 6.68
CA CYS A 83 -2.58 -11.02 5.55
C CYS A 83 -3.91 -10.50 4.97
N VAL A 84 -3.98 -9.18 4.76
CA VAL A 84 -5.10 -8.51 4.07
C VAL A 84 -4.54 -7.53 3.06
N ILE A 85 -5.16 -7.44 1.89
CA ILE A 85 -4.79 -6.49 0.84
C ILE A 85 -6.04 -6.11 0.05
N LYS A 86 -6.09 -4.89 -0.48
CA LYS A 86 -7.17 -4.49 -1.37
C LYS A 86 -7.08 -5.23 -2.70
N ARG A 87 -8.23 -5.61 -3.26
CA ARG A 87 -8.33 -6.23 -4.59
C ARG A 87 -7.73 -5.32 -5.66
N SER A 88 -8.01 -4.02 -5.59
CA SER A 88 -7.48 -3.07 -6.57
C SER A 88 -5.96 -2.94 -6.50
N THR A 89 -5.36 -3.00 -5.31
CA THR A 89 -3.90 -3.03 -5.12
C THR A 89 -3.31 -4.33 -5.64
N TRP A 90 -3.87 -5.47 -5.24
CA TRP A 90 -3.40 -6.80 -5.65
C TRP A 90 -3.32 -6.95 -7.17
N LEU A 91 -4.40 -6.61 -7.88
CA LEU A 91 -4.45 -6.72 -9.34
C LEU A 91 -3.43 -5.79 -10.03
N ARG A 92 -3.19 -4.58 -9.51
CA ARG A 92 -2.19 -3.66 -10.06
C ARG A 92 -0.77 -4.17 -9.83
N LEU A 93 -0.48 -4.76 -8.67
CA LEU A 93 0.83 -5.34 -8.39
C LEU A 93 1.12 -6.51 -9.33
N GLN A 94 0.13 -7.37 -9.60
CA GLN A 94 0.26 -8.45 -10.58
C GLN A 94 0.53 -7.89 -11.99
N LEU A 95 -0.24 -6.89 -12.41
CA LEU A 95 -0.04 -6.23 -13.70
C LEU A 95 1.37 -5.65 -13.85
N LEU A 96 1.86 -4.94 -12.83
CA LEU A 96 3.18 -4.30 -12.83
C LEU A 96 4.35 -5.30 -12.78
N ALA A 97 4.08 -6.59 -12.56
CA ALA A 97 5.08 -7.64 -12.62
C ALA A 97 5.17 -8.30 -14.01
N GLU A 98 4.18 -8.06 -14.89
CA GLU A 98 4.19 -8.57 -16.26
C GLU A 98 5.32 -7.91 -17.09
N PRO A 99 5.96 -8.65 -18.01
CA PRO A 99 7.06 -8.14 -18.83
C PRO A 99 6.74 -6.84 -19.57
N GLU A 100 5.50 -6.66 -20.02
CA GLU A 100 5.03 -5.51 -20.79
C GLU A 100 4.79 -4.25 -19.93
N TYR A 101 4.62 -4.41 -18.61
CA TYR A 101 4.24 -3.33 -17.69
C TYR A 101 5.18 -3.22 -16.48
N ARG A 102 6.38 -3.78 -16.58
CA ARG A 102 7.36 -3.81 -15.49
C ARG A 102 7.45 -2.48 -14.75
N LEU A 103 7.33 -2.54 -13.42
CA LEU A 103 7.31 -1.37 -12.55
C LEU A 103 8.50 -0.42 -12.80
N SER A 104 9.70 -0.97 -12.99
CA SER A 104 10.90 -0.19 -13.32
C SER A 104 10.76 0.65 -14.59
N GLU A 105 10.19 0.10 -15.65
CA GLU A 105 10.01 0.78 -16.93
C GLU A 105 8.90 1.83 -16.87
N VAL A 106 7.78 1.50 -16.23
CA VAL A 106 6.70 2.47 -15.99
C VAL A 106 7.19 3.65 -15.15
N MET A 107 7.99 3.38 -14.12
CA MET A 107 8.60 4.43 -13.29
C MET A 107 9.63 5.25 -14.04
N ARG A 108 10.46 4.59 -14.88
CA ARG A 108 11.41 5.28 -15.75
C ARG A 108 10.67 6.29 -16.62
N GLU A 109 9.67 5.85 -17.36
CA GLU A 109 8.90 6.70 -18.27
C GLU A 109 8.22 7.87 -17.53
N SER A 110 7.58 7.59 -16.40
CA SER A 110 6.94 8.61 -15.56
C SER A 110 7.90 9.72 -15.12
N LEU A 111 9.14 9.37 -14.79
CA LEU A 111 10.16 10.30 -14.29
C LEU A 111 10.93 11.04 -15.40
N LEU A 112 10.78 10.65 -16.67
CA LEU A 112 11.55 11.25 -17.78
C LEU A 112 11.23 12.74 -18.02
N GLN A 113 10.02 13.16 -17.70
CA GLN A 113 9.59 14.55 -17.93
C GLN A 113 10.01 15.50 -16.80
N ASP A 114 10.57 14.98 -15.70
CA ASP A 114 11.07 15.82 -14.62
C ASP A 114 12.38 16.52 -15.04
N PRO A 115 12.50 17.86 -14.85
CA PRO A 115 13.74 18.58 -15.15
C PRO A 115 14.99 18.07 -14.41
N LEU A 116 14.82 17.33 -13.31
CA LEU A 116 15.89 16.69 -12.55
C LEU A 116 16.27 15.30 -13.08
N ALA A 117 15.72 14.88 -14.22
CA ALA A 117 16.04 13.59 -14.81
C ALA A 117 17.55 13.40 -15.06
N PRO A 118 18.13 12.24 -14.71
CA PRO A 118 17.46 11.10 -14.06
C PRO A 118 17.22 11.32 -12.56
N VAL A 119 15.96 11.19 -12.12
CA VAL A 119 15.55 11.34 -10.71
C VAL A 119 15.97 10.12 -9.87
N LEU A 120 15.84 8.91 -10.43
CA LEU A 120 16.28 7.65 -9.81
C LEU A 120 17.39 7.01 -10.65
N THR A 121 18.34 6.38 -9.97
CA THR A 121 19.42 5.64 -10.63
C THR A 121 18.93 4.27 -11.11
N GLU A 122 19.60 3.72 -12.14
CA GLU A 122 19.28 2.41 -12.70
C GLU A 122 19.18 1.29 -11.64
N PRO A 123 20.10 1.19 -10.66
CA PRO A 123 19.98 0.15 -9.62
C PRO A 123 18.72 0.29 -8.76
N HIS A 124 18.22 1.50 -8.53
CA HIS A 124 16.97 1.70 -7.77
C HIS A 124 15.74 1.29 -8.59
N LEU A 125 15.74 1.54 -9.90
CA LEU A 125 14.68 1.07 -10.79
C LEU A 125 14.61 -0.46 -10.78
N LEU A 126 15.74 -1.16 -10.93
CA LEU A 126 15.80 -2.62 -10.86
C LEU A 126 15.42 -3.17 -9.46
N ALA A 127 15.71 -2.41 -8.40
CA ALA A 127 15.29 -2.79 -7.05
C ALA A 127 13.77 -2.77 -6.87
N LEU A 128 13.05 -1.88 -7.56
CA LEU A 128 11.58 -1.85 -7.53
C LEU A 128 10.99 -3.17 -8.04
N ASP A 129 11.49 -3.70 -9.15
CA ASP A 129 11.02 -4.98 -9.70
C ASP A 129 11.30 -6.14 -8.74
N ARG A 130 12.50 -6.18 -8.15
CA ARG A 130 12.85 -7.21 -7.16
C ARG A 130 11.95 -7.14 -5.94
N ARG A 131 11.69 -5.94 -5.41
CA ARG A 131 10.81 -5.73 -4.25
C ARG A 131 9.36 -6.05 -4.57
N LEU A 132 8.89 -5.74 -5.77
CA LEU A 132 7.56 -6.13 -6.23
C LEU A 132 7.37 -7.65 -6.15
N GLN A 133 8.35 -8.44 -6.61
CA GLN A 133 8.28 -9.90 -6.49
C GLN A 133 8.19 -10.37 -5.03
N LEU A 134 8.95 -9.75 -4.11
CA LEU A 134 8.86 -10.07 -2.69
C LEU A 134 7.48 -9.75 -2.09
N ILE A 135 6.82 -8.69 -2.57
CA ILE A 135 5.43 -8.38 -2.18
C ILE A 135 4.48 -9.46 -2.70
N LEU A 136 4.60 -9.84 -3.98
CA LEU A 136 3.76 -10.90 -4.57
C LEU A 136 3.92 -12.23 -3.83
N ASP A 137 5.16 -12.61 -3.49
CA ASP A 137 5.45 -13.80 -2.69
C ASP A 137 4.83 -13.74 -1.29
N ALA A 138 4.87 -12.57 -0.64
CA ALA A 138 4.26 -12.39 0.68
C ALA A 138 2.72 -12.52 0.61
N VAL A 139 2.08 -11.93 -0.40
CA VAL A 139 0.63 -12.10 -0.64
C VAL A 139 0.31 -13.56 -0.96
N GLY A 140 1.10 -14.21 -1.82
CA GLY A 140 0.94 -15.61 -2.19
C GLY A 140 0.95 -16.53 -0.96
N LYS A 141 1.93 -16.36 -0.06
CA LYS A 141 1.99 -17.11 1.22
C LYS A 141 0.75 -16.89 2.09
N CYS A 142 0.25 -15.65 2.17
CA CYS A 142 -1.00 -15.37 2.88
C CYS A 142 -2.19 -16.08 2.22
N ILE A 143 -2.31 -16.05 0.89
CA ILE A 143 -3.38 -16.72 0.13
C ILE A 143 -3.32 -18.23 0.33
N ASP A 144 -2.14 -18.84 0.26
CA ASP A 144 -1.95 -20.27 0.47
C ASP A 144 -2.36 -20.70 1.88
N THR A 145 -2.15 -19.83 2.87
CA THR A 145 -2.44 -20.12 4.29
C THR A 145 -3.91 -19.88 4.67
N PHE A 146 -4.51 -18.80 4.18
CA PHE A 146 -5.81 -18.31 4.66
C PHE A 146 -6.92 -18.30 3.59
N GLY A 147 -6.57 -18.58 2.33
CA GLY A 147 -7.46 -18.53 1.18
C GLY A 147 -7.62 -17.11 0.60
N GLU A 148 -7.74 -17.01 -0.72
CA GLU A 148 -7.83 -15.73 -1.44
C GLU A 148 -9.00 -14.85 -0.95
N ALA A 149 -10.16 -15.45 -0.72
CA ALA A 149 -11.36 -14.73 -0.27
C ALA A 149 -11.18 -14.05 1.10
N THR A 150 -10.28 -14.55 1.95
CA THR A 150 -9.97 -13.99 3.27
C THR A 150 -8.93 -12.87 3.15
N VAL A 151 -7.96 -13.03 2.25
CA VAL A 151 -6.80 -12.14 2.11
C VAL A 151 -7.13 -10.93 1.23
N VAL A 152 -7.86 -11.14 0.12
CA VAL A 152 -8.11 -10.11 -0.89
C VAL A 152 -9.47 -9.46 -0.63
N ALA A 153 -9.45 -8.33 0.06
CA ALA A 153 -10.64 -7.55 0.38
C ALA A 153 -11.17 -6.83 -0.86
N ASN A 154 -12.47 -6.96 -1.14
CA ASN A 154 -13.08 -6.31 -2.30
C ASN A 154 -13.38 -4.82 -2.00
N ASP A 155 -12.57 -3.94 -2.57
CA ASP A 155 -12.68 -2.48 -2.48
C ASP A 155 -13.25 -1.83 -3.75
N THR A 156 -13.63 -2.63 -4.75
CA THR A 156 -14.06 -2.13 -6.07
C THR A 156 -15.56 -1.83 -6.18
N THR A 157 -16.36 -2.22 -5.19
CA THR A 157 -17.77 -1.84 -5.09
C THR A 157 -17.88 -0.44 -4.49
N GLN A 158 -18.36 0.53 -5.28
CA GLN A 158 -18.60 1.88 -4.78
C GLN A 158 -19.55 1.86 -3.58
N PRO A 159 -19.31 2.67 -2.54
CA PRO A 159 -20.36 3.04 -1.59
C PRO A 159 -21.50 3.68 -2.41
N GLN A 160 -22.73 3.21 -2.21
CA GLN A 160 -23.90 3.88 -2.76
C GLN A 160 -23.82 5.35 -2.36
N SER A 161 -23.82 6.27 -3.33
CA SER A 161 -23.80 7.69 -3.05
C SER A 161 -24.96 8.01 -2.07
N PRO A 162 -24.70 8.68 -0.94
CA PRO A 162 -25.79 9.10 -0.07
C PRO A 162 -26.74 9.96 -0.90
N ALA A 163 -28.02 9.58 -0.89
CA ALA A 163 -29.06 10.28 -1.62
C ALA A 163 -28.92 11.78 -1.38
N VAL A 164 -28.78 12.55 -2.46
CA VAL A 164 -28.72 14.01 -2.41
C VAL A 164 -29.96 14.50 -1.66
N HIS A 165 -29.77 14.88 -0.38
CA HIS A 165 -30.76 15.69 0.32
C HIS A 165 -30.82 17.02 -0.41
N ARG A 166 -31.73 17.13 -1.37
CA ARG A 166 -32.19 18.40 -1.92
C ARG A 166 -32.69 19.22 -0.73
N ALA A 167 -31.85 20.15 -0.26
CA ALA A 167 -32.32 21.25 0.55
C ALA A 167 -33.40 21.97 -0.26
N LYS A 168 -34.65 21.87 0.19
CA LYS A 168 -35.70 22.79 -0.24
C LYS A 168 -35.26 24.17 0.22
N LEU A 169 -34.93 25.05 -0.72
CA LEU A 169 -35.03 26.48 -0.48
C LEU A 169 -36.53 26.76 -0.38
N ASP A 170 -37.03 26.92 0.84
CA ASP A 170 -38.33 27.54 1.06
C ASP A 170 -38.17 29.05 0.80
N THR A 171 -38.95 29.54 -0.17
CA THR A 171 -39.18 30.95 -0.49
C THR A 171 -40.01 31.64 0.57
#